data_AF-A0A662ISK4-F1
#
_entry.id   AF-A0A662ISK4-F1
#
_cell.length_a   1.000
_cell.length_b   1.000
_cell.length_c   1.000
_cell.angle_alpha   90.00
_cell.angle_beta   90.00
_cell.angle_gamma   90.00
#
_symmetry.space_group_name_H-M   'P 1'
#
loop_
_entity.id
_entity.type
_entity.pdbx_description
1 polymer ?
#
loop_
_entity_poly.entity_id
_entity_poly.type
_entity_poly.pdbx_seq_one_letter_code
_entity_poly.pdbx_strand_id
1 'polypeptide(L)' 'MYIPRAKKASRKYRGTRSCGWGRVAQHRRSGRKGGRGHAGMHKHKWTWVLKYARDYFGKHGFQRPLELV' A
#
# COMPACT_ATOMS: atom_id res chain seq x y z
N MET A 1 1.43 -23.26 -27.99
CA MET A 1 2.46 -22.29 -27.56
C MET A 1 2.52 -22.32 -26.03
N TYR A 2 3.64 -22.70 -25.42
CA TYR A 2 3.81 -22.74 -23.95
C TYR A 2 4.40 -21.42 -23.45
N ILE A 3 3.76 -20.76 -22.47
CA ILE A 3 4.30 -19.56 -21.83
C ILE A 3 5.20 -20.01 -20.66
N PRO A 4 6.52 -19.78 -20.70
CA PRO A 4 7.41 -20.18 -19.63
C PRO A 4 7.12 -19.39 -18.36
N ARG A 5 6.90 -20.11 -17.25
CA ARG A 5 6.71 -19.49 -15.94
C ARG A 5 8.05 -19.21 -15.28
N ALA A 6 8.40 -17.93 -15.16
CA ALA A 6 9.61 -17.52 -14.45
C ALA A 6 9.59 -18.00 -12.99
N LYS A 7 10.76 -18.46 -12.51
CA LYS A 7 10.94 -18.83 -11.09
C LYS A 7 10.79 -17.59 -10.22
N LYS A 8 10.14 -17.72 -9.05
CA LYS A 8 10.00 -16.59 -8.11
C LYS A 8 11.39 -16.13 -7.63
N ALA A 9 11.54 -14.82 -7.40
CA ALA A 9 12.78 -14.23 -6.88
C ALA A 9 13.28 -14.89 -5.58
N SER A 10 12.36 -15.40 -4.74
CA SER A 10 12.72 -16.09 -3.49
C SER A 10 13.66 -17.30 -3.68
N ARG A 11 13.70 -17.91 -4.87
CA ARG A 11 14.63 -19.01 -5.17
C ARG A 11 16.06 -18.50 -5.31
N LYS A 12 16.23 -17.32 -5.91
CA LYS A 12 17.53 -16.65 -6.09
C LYS A 12 18.08 -16.12 -4.76
N TYR A 13 17.20 -15.76 -3.81
CA TYR A 13 17.59 -15.23 -2.51
C TYR A 13 17.91 -16.28 -1.44
N ARG A 14 17.77 -17.58 -1.72
CA ARG A 14 18.16 -18.64 -0.77
C ARG A 14 19.68 -18.57 -0.52
N GLY A 15 20.10 -18.70 0.73
CA GLY A 15 21.50 -18.53 1.14
C GLY A 15 21.91 -17.07 1.39
N THR A 16 21.08 -16.08 1.03
CA THR A 16 21.32 -14.69 1.43
C THR A 16 20.81 -14.44 2.86
N ARG A 17 21.51 -13.59 3.61
CA ARG A 17 21.21 -13.35 5.03
C ARG A 17 19.84 -12.72 5.29
N SER A 18 19.37 -11.82 4.44
CA SER A 18 18.17 -11.00 4.68
C SER A 18 17.09 -11.12 3.61
N CYS A 19 17.28 -11.97 2.59
CA CYS A 19 16.35 -12.11 1.46
C CYS A 19 15.99 -10.77 0.77
N GLY A 20 16.92 -9.81 0.76
CA GLY A 20 16.73 -8.49 0.14
C GLY A 20 15.99 -7.46 1.00
N TRP A 21 15.59 -7.80 2.24
CA TRP A 21 14.83 -6.88 3.08
C TRP A 21 15.65 -5.81 3.80
N GLY A 22 16.97 -5.96 3.85
CA GLY A 22 17.88 -5.11 4.63
C GLY A 22 18.31 -5.75 5.95
N ARG A 23 19.43 -5.29 6.52
CA ARG A 23 20.06 -5.92 7.70
C ARG A 23 19.41 -5.52 9.03
N VAL A 24 18.92 -4.29 9.16
CA VAL A 24 18.50 -3.72 10.46
C VAL A 24 17.01 -3.38 10.45
N ALA A 25 16.26 -3.97 11.37
CA ALA A 25 14.87 -3.61 11.70
C ALA A 25 13.82 -3.70 10.56
N GLN A 26 14.13 -4.41 9.47
CA GLN A 26 13.25 -4.52 8.31
C GLN A 26 12.32 -5.77 8.34
N HIS A 27 11.38 -5.84 7.40
CA HIS A 27 10.38 -6.91 7.19
C HIS A 27 9.62 -7.40 8.43
N ARG A 28 9.15 -6.44 9.25
CA ARG A 28 8.21 -6.68 10.35
C ARG A 28 6.76 -6.52 9.90
N ARG A 29 5.82 -6.79 10.81
CA ARG A 29 4.36 -6.70 10.61
C ARG A 29 3.89 -5.26 10.29
N SER A 30 2.61 -4.96 10.53
CA SER A 30 1.97 -3.69 10.18
C SER A 30 2.61 -2.44 10.79
N GLY A 31 3.30 -2.57 11.93
CA GLY A 31 4.04 -1.44 12.53
C GLY A 31 5.04 -0.81 11.57
N ARG A 32 5.80 -1.63 10.82
CA ARG A 32 6.76 -1.12 9.82
C ARG A 32 6.09 -0.45 8.62
N LYS A 33 4.83 -0.77 8.33
CA LYS A 33 4.03 -0.13 7.28
C LYS A 33 3.33 1.15 7.77
N GLY A 34 3.47 1.50 9.05
CA GLY A 34 2.73 2.59 9.68
C GLY A 34 1.22 2.31 9.78
N GLY A 35 0.84 1.07 10.11
CA GLY A 35 -0.56 0.63 10.24
C GLY A 35 -1.03 -0.32 9.13
N ARG A 36 -2.30 -0.74 9.19
CA ARG A 36 -2.95 -1.56 8.15
C ARG A 36 -3.80 -0.67 7.24
N GLY A 37 -3.80 -0.95 5.94
CA GLY A 37 -4.58 -0.20 4.96
C GLY A 37 -4.30 1.30 5.00
N HIS A 38 -5.37 2.08 5.00
CA HIS A 38 -5.39 3.56 4.97
C HIS A 38 -5.09 4.23 6.32
N ALA A 39 -4.61 3.47 7.31
CA ALA A 39 -4.22 4.02 8.60
C ALA A 39 -3.13 5.09 8.46
N GLY A 40 -3.32 6.21 9.18
CA GLY A 40 -2.38 7.32 9.23
C GLY A 40 -2.50 8.32 8.08
N MET A 41 -3.46 8.16 7.17
CA MET A 41 -3.62 9.08 6.03
C MET A 41 -3.87 10.53 6.45
N HIS A 42 -4.53 10.78 7.58
CA HIS A 42 -4.65 12.12 8.18
C HIS A 42 -3.71 12.33 9.39
N LYS A 43 -2.58 11.62 9.43
CA LYS A 43 -1.55 11.69 10.49
C LYS A 43 -0.15 11.57 9.86
N HIS A 44 0.61 10.53 10.21
CA HIS A 44 1.98 10.30 9.76
C HIS A 44 2.14 9.94 8.27
N LYS A 45 1.04 9.73 7.52
CA LYS A 45 1.04 9.58 6.05
C LYS A 45 0.39 10.75 5.32
N TRP A 46 0.17 11.88 6.01
CA TRP A 46 -0.46 13.07 5.43
C TRP A 46 0.29 13.60 4.20
N THR A 47 1.62 13.53 4.22
CA THR A 47 2.46 13.92 3.06
C THR A 47 2.16 13.12 1.80
N TRP A 48 1.83 11.82 1.92
CA TRP A 48 1.45 10.98 0.79
C TRP A 48 0.09 11.41 0.23
N VAL A 49 -0.87 11.69 1.12
CA VAL A 49 -2.21 12.15 0.74
C VAL A 49 -2.12 13.49 0.01
N LEU A 50 -1.39 14.46 0.55
CA LEU A 50 -1.20 15.76 -0.10
C LEU A 50 -0.57 15.67 -1.49
N LYS A 51 0.34 14.70 -1.70
CA LYS A 51 1.04 14.57 -2.98
C LYS A 51 0.24 13.81 -4.04
N TYR A 52 -0.41 12.73 -3.64
CA TYR A 52 -0.99 11.77 -4.59
C TYR A 52 -2.50 11.64 -4.52
N ALA A 53 -3.15 12.12 -3.46
CA ALA A 53 -4.58 11.94 -3.22
C ALA A 53 -5.17 13.15 -2.49
N ARG A 54 -5.10 14.33 -3.12
CA ARG A 54 -5.50 15.60 -2.48
C ARG A 54 -6.96 15.64 -2.05
N ASP A 55 -7.83 15.02 -2.84
CA ASP A 55 -9.28 14.96 -2.59
C ASP A 55 -9.69 13.70 -1.83
N TYR A 56 -8.74 13.04 -1.16
CA TYR A 56 -9.00 11.80 -0.41
C TYR A 56 -9.90 12.01 0.80
N PHE A 57 -9.82 13.19 1.42
CA PHE A 57 -10.69 13.57 2.53
C PHE A 57 -11.54 14.77 2.11
N GLY A 58 -12.84 14.68 2.38
CA GLY A 58 -13.79 15.75 2.06
C GLY A 58 -15.13 15.17 1.65
N LYS A 59 -16.13 16.04 1.60
CA LYS A 59 -17.39 15.80 0.89
C LYS A 59 -17.50 16.92 -0.14
N HIS A 60 -17.90 16.57 -1.36
CA HIS A 60 -18.03 17.53 -2.45
C HIS A 60 -19.43 17.40 -3.07
N GLY A 61 -20.10 18.55 -3.23
CA GLY A 61 -21.45 18.61 -3.78
C GLY A 61 -22.54 18.11 -2.83
N PHE A 62 -23.70 17.78 -3.42
CA PHE A 62 -24.87 17.28 -2.72
C PHE A 62 -25.53 16.18 -3.57
N GLN A 63 -26.21 15.23 -2.92
CA GLN A 63 -26.90 14.15 -3.61
C GLN A 63 -28.40 14.51 -3.73
N ARG A 64 -28.91 14.55 -4.97
CA ARG A 64 -30.32 14.78 -5.24
C ARG A 64 -31.15 13.53 -4.88
N PRO A 65 -32.39 13.69 -4.39
CA PRO A 65 -33.29 12.55 -4.20
C PRO A 65 -33.58 11.88 -5.55
N LEU A 66 -33.80 10.56 -5.52
CA LEU A 66 -34.26 9.80 -6.69
C LEU A 66 -35.71 10.20 -6.98
N GLU A 67 -36.06 10.38 -8.25
CA GLU A 67 -37.46 10.62 -8.64
C GLU A 67 -38.31 9.41 -8.28
N LEU A 68 -39.48 9.67 -7.70
CA LEU A 68 -40.53 8.67 -7.59
C LEU A 68 -41.14 8.52 -8.98
N VAL A 69 -40.98 7.34 -9.56
CA VAL A 69 -41.67 6.92 -10.79
C VAL A 69 -43.18 7.04 -10.59
#